data_AF-A0A397XWD7-F1
#
_entry.id   AF-A0A397XWD7-F1
#
_cell.length_a   1.000
_cell.length_b   1.000
_cell.length_c   1.000
_cell.angle_alpha   90.00
_cell.angle_beta   90.00
_cell.angle_gamma   90.00
#
_symmetry.space_group_name_H-M   'P 1'
#
loop_
_entity.id
_entity.type
_entity.pdbx_description
1 polymer ?
#
loop_
_entity_poly.entity_id
_entity_poly.type
_entity_poly.pdbx_seq_one_letter_code
_entity_poly.pdbx_strand_id
1 'polypeptide(L)'
;MAIRPRTRKRVEAVRRAADGSAFEKCEECGAMIAIALFDMHECGGGKRREVKRFKCVSSVKIDDDSTKPSFEDEPRSPFVFFLEDFRKSYDGNMVEASRICFTVWKNMSGEDQRPFIARAVKVDLAHNRKLKEEVQSVMHKIDDEADSKAVGKFDKDHEEEEEEYGSSDHFEQEFWEDDTLLKY
;
A
#
# COMPACT_ATOMS: atom_id res chain seq x y z
N MET A 1 -14.65 -45.18 -18.28
CA MET A 1 -13.83 -44.00 -17.89
C MET A 1 -14.25 -43.58 -16.48
N ALA A 2 -13.34 -43.57 -15.51
CA ALA A 2 -13.66 -43.22 -14.12
C ALA A 2 -13.58 -41.69 -13.92
N ILE A 3 -14.66 -41.08 -13.44
CA ILE A 3 -14.73 -39.65 -13.14
C ILE A 3 -13.88 -39.38 -11.91
N ARG A 4 -12.82 -38.57 -12.05
CA ARG A 4 -11.99 -38.14 -10.91
C ARG A 4 -12.84 -37.23 -9.99
N PRO A 5 -12.94 -37.52 -8.68
CA PRO A 5 -13.69 -36.66 -7.77
C PRO A 5 -13.00 -35.30 -7.67
N ARG A 6 -13.75 -34.23 -7.95
CA ARG A 6 -13.31 -32.85 -7.72
C ARG A 6 -13.02 -32.66 -6.23
N THR A 7 -11.82 -32.21 -5.88
CA THR A 7 -11.50 -31.72 -4.54
C THR A 7 -12.38 -30.52 -4.23
N ARG A 8 -13.45 -30.72 -3.47
CA ARG A 8 -14.26 -29.61 -2.95
C ARG A 8 -13.39 -28.85 -1.94
N LYS A 9 -13.18 -27.55 -2.16
CA LYS A 9 -12.64 -26.66 -1.11
C LYS A 9 -13.50 -26.86 0.13
N ARG A 10 -12.92 -27.35 1.23
CA ARG A 10 -13.61 -27.36 2.53
C ARG A 10 -13.75 -25.90 2.93
N VAL A 11 -14.98 -25.38 2.85
CA VAL A 11 -15.32 -24.10 3.46
C VAL A 11 -15.39 -24.37 4.96
N GLU A 12 -14.51 -23.78 5.75
CA GLU A 12 -14.66 -23.80 7.20
C GLU A 12 -16.02 -23.20 7.55
N ALA A 13 -16.80 -23.93 8.35
CA ALA A 13 -18.10 -23.44 8.77
C ALA A 13 -17.92 -22.19 9.64
N VAL A 14 -18.70 -21.15 9.36
CA VAL A 14 -18.74 -19.94 10.19
C VAL A 14 -19.06 -20.34 11.63
N ARG A 15 -18.30 -19.83 12.61
CA ARG A 15 -18.54 -20.08 14.05
C ARG A 15 -19.97 -19.67 14.43
N ARG A 16 -20.64 -20.50 15.23
CA ARG A 16 -22.02 -20.32 15.73
C ARG A 16 -22.05 -20.55 17.24
N ALA A 17 -23.10 -20.06 17.90
CA ALA A 17 -23.31 -20.27 19.32
C ALA A 17 -23.83 -21.69 19.55
N ALA A 18 -23.89 -22.13 20.80
CA ALA A 18 -24.38 -23.46 21.15
C ALA A 18 -25.84 -23.70 20.70
N ASP A 19 -26.63 -22.64 20.58
CA ASP A 19 -28.00 -22.65 20.06
C ASP A 19 -28.07 -22.60 18.52
N GLY A 20 -26.94 -22.52 17.82
CA GLY A 20 -26.84 -22.36 16.37
C GLY A 20 -27.00 -20.91 15.87
N SER A 21 -27.20 -19.95 16.77
CA SER A 21 -27.35 -18.54 16.43
C SER A 21 -26.06 -17.95 15.85
N ALA A 22 -26.21 -16.89 15.05
CA ALA A 22 -25.10 -16.03 14.63
C ALA A 22 -24.64 -15.06 15.74
N PHE A 23 -25.49 -14.88 16.74
CA PHE A 23 -25.34 -13.91 17.82
C PHE A 23 -25.33 -14.62 19.16
N GLU A 24 -24.49 -14.15 20.06
CA GLU A 24 -24.41 -14.58 21.45
C GLU A 24 -24.64 -13.36 22.35
N LYS A 25 -25.39 -13.56 23.44
CA LYS A 25 -25.67 -12.48 24.38
C LYS A 25 -24.48 -12.35 25.33
N CYS A 26 -23.87 -11.18 25.41
CA CYS A 26 -22.87 -10.93 26.45
C CYS A 26 -23.54 -10.90 27.82
N GLU A 27 -22.99 -11.66 28.77
CA GLU A 27 -23.50 -11.77 30.13
C GLU A 27 -23.25 -10.50 30.95
N GLU A 28 -22.24 -9.70 30.60
CA GLU A 28 -21.88 -8.49 31.35
C GLU A 28 -22.73 -7.27 30.98
N CYS A 29 -22.91 -6.99 29.68
CA CYS A 29 -23.67 -5.83 29.21
C CYS A 29 -25.07 -6.19 28.68
N GLY A 30 -25.37 -7.47 28.52
CA GLY A 30 -26.65 -7.95 27.98
C GLY A 30 -26.84 -7.74 26.47
N ALA A 31 -25.84 -7.19 25.76
CA ALA A 31 -25.93 -6.94 24.33
C ALA A 31 -25.83 -8.24 23.53
N MET A 32 -26.62 -8.34 22.45
CA MET A 32 -26.49 -9.40 21.45
C MET A 32 -25.34 -9.05 20.51
N ILE A 33 -24.28 -9.85 20.50
CA ILE A 33 -23.06 -9.60 19.73
C ILE A 33 -22.88 -10.71 18.71
N ALA A 34 -22.50 -10.35 17.49
CA ALA A 34 -22.14 -11.34 16.48
C ALA A 34 -20.94 -12.15 16.97
N ILE A 35 -21.02 -13.48 16.88
CA ILE A 35 -20.00 -14.38 17.47
C ILE A 35 -18.62 -14.17 16.84
N ALA A 36 -18.59 -13.80 15.55
CA ALA A 36 -17.36 -13.42 14.86
C ALA A 36 -16.66 -12.19 15.48
N LEU A 37 -17.39 -11.37 16.24
CA LEU A 37 -16.91 -10.13 16.87
C LEU A 37 -16.92 -10.21 18.40
N PHE A 38 -17.30 -11.34 19.00
CA PHE A 38 -17.44 -11.46 20.45
C PHE A 38 -16.11 -11.20 21.18
N ASP A 39 -14.99 -11.68 20.62
CA ASP A 39 -13.63 -11.44 21.13
C ASP A 39 -13.18 -9.96 21.05
N MET A 40 -13.85 -9.17 20.19
CA MET A 40 -13.61 -7.74 20.02
C MET A 40 -14.61 -6.88 20.79
N HIS A 41 -15.60 -7.49 21.46
CA HIS A 41 -16.60 -6.75 22.20
C HIS A 41 -16.01 -6.17 23.48
N GLU A 42 -16.05 -4.85 23.58
CA GLU A 42 -15.54 -4.11 24.74
C GLU A 42 -16.71 -3.78 25.68
N CYS A 43 -16.96 -4.63 26.66
CA CYS A 43 -17.80 -4.33 27.82
C CYS A 43 -17.06 -4.62 29.13
N GLY A 44 -17.40 -3.85 30.17
CA GLY A 44 -16.85 -4.01 31.51
C GLY A 44 -15.36 -3.64 31.60
N GLY A 45 -14.95 -2.81 32.56
CA GLY A 45 -13.53 -2.48 32.80
C GLY A 45 -12.67 -3.66 33.29
N GLY A 46 -13.09 -4.91 33.05
CA GLY A 46 -12.43 -6.15 33.42
C GLY A 46 -11.40 -6.60 32.39
N LYS A 47 -10.40 -7.36 32.85
CA LYS A 47 -9.26 -7.83 32.06
C LYS A 47 -9.74 -8.60 30.83
N ARG A 48 -9.40 -8.07 29.65
CA ARG A 48 -9.54 -8.74 28.35
C ARG A 48 -9.09 -10.20 28.47
N ARG A 49 -9.91 -11.16 28.04
CA ARG A 49 -9.40 -12.50 27.76
C ARG A 49 -8.27 -12.34 26.75
N GLU A 50 -7.08 -12.78 27.11
CA GLU A 50 -5.90 -12.65 26.27
C GLU A 50 -6.04 -13.59 25.07
N VAL A 51 -6.72 -13.11 24.03
CA VAL A 51 -6.77 -13.80 22.75
C VAL A 51 -5.42 -13.61 22.09
N LYS A 52 -4.78 -14.72 21.69
CA LYS A 52 -3.59 -14.69 20.84
C LYS A 52 -3.98 -14.10 19.50
N ARG A 53 -3.99 -12.77 19.41
CA ARG A 53 -4.17 -12.06 18.15
C ARG A 53 -3.06 -12.53 17.22
N PHE A 54 -3.42 -12.82 15.98
CA PHE A 54 -2.44 -13.07 14.94
C PHE A 54 -1.54 -11.83 14.86
N LYS A 55 -0.31 -11.94 15.38
CA LYS A 55 0.75 -10.99 15.05
C LYS A 55 0.98 -11.22 13.56
N CYS A 56 0.53 -10.27 12.75
CA CYS A 56 0.86 -10.19 11.35
C CYS A 56 2.32 -10.62 11.16
N VAL A 57 2.58 -11.51 10.21
CA VAL A 57 3.95 -11.84 9.81
C VAL A 57 4.45 -10.63 9.01
N SER A 58 4.70 -9.51 9.69
CA SER A 58 5.56 -8.48 9.16
C SER A 58 6.95 -9.09 9.20
N SER A 59 7.37 -9.69 8.10
CA SER A 59 8.73 -10.15 7.87
C SER A 59 9.67 -8.95 7.70
N VAL A 60 9.70 -8.04 8.68
CA VAL A 60 10.73 -7.04 8.91
C VAL A 60 10.72 -6.80 10.42
N LYS A 61 11.77 -7.23 11.11
CA LYS A 61 12.05 -6.77 12.46
C LYS A 61 12.41 -5.30 12.31
N ILE A 62 11.47 -4.40 12.57
CA ILE A 62 11.80 -2.99 12.76
C ILE A 62 12.36 -2.92 14.16
N ASP A 63 13.68 -2.77 14.24
CA ASP A 63 14.36 -2.45 15.47
C ASP A 63 13.72 -1.18 16.07
N ASP A 64 13.44 -1.27 17.36
CA ASP A 64 12.84 -0.25 18.21
C ASP A 64 13.84 0.92 18.41
N ASP A 65 14.12 1.66 17.34
CA ASP A 65 14.72 3.00 17.42
C ASP A 65 13.66 4.03 17.01
N SER A 66 12.91 4.43 18.03
CA SER A 66 11.83 5.39 17.97
C SER A 66 12.33 6.79 17.62
N THR A 67 12.12 7.26 16.38
CA THR A 67 11.70 8.66 16.11
C THR A 67 11.24 8.96 14.70
N LYS A 68 11.40 8.06 13.72
CA LYS A 68 10.91 8.32 12.34
C LYS A 68 9.83 7.31 11.96
N PRO A 69 8.55 7.72 11.86
CA PRO A 69 7.57 6.85 11.24
C PRO A 69 8.02 6.52 9.81
N SER A 70 7.96 5.24 9.44
CA SER A 70 8.23 4.71 8.09
C SER A 70 7.50 5.48 6.96
N PHE A 71 6.52 6.31 7.30
CA PHE A 71 5.72 7.14 6.42
C PHE A 71 6.44 8.42 5.95
N GLU A 72 7.56 8.83 6.56
CA GLU A 72 8.33 10.01 6.12
C GLU A 72 8.74 9.94 4.66
N ASP A 73 9.15 8.75 4.23
CA ASP A 73 9.56 8.48 2.85
C ASP A 73 8.39 8.09 1.94
N GLU A 74 7.14 8.08 2.42
CA GLU A 74 5.98 7.73 1.59
C GLU A 74 5.59 8.91 0.68
N PRO A 75 5.32 8.67 -0.62
CA PRO A 75 4.94 9.71 -1.56
C PRO A 75 3.67 10.41 -1.11
N ARG A 76 3.71 11.74 -1.11
CA ARG A 76 2.63 12.58 -0.58
C ARG A 76 2.30 13.71 -1.53
N SER A 77 1.00 14.01 -1.63
CA SER A 77 0.52 15.12 -2.43
C SER A 77 1.09 16.47 -1.94
N PRO A 78 1.38 17.43 -2.84
CA PRO A 78 1.74 18.80 -2.48
C PRO A 78 0.80 19.43 -1.45
N PHE A 79 -0.50 19.13 -1.54
CA PHE A 79 -1.51 19.64 -0.62
C PHE A 79 -1.28 19.16 0.83
N VAL A 80 -0.75 17.95 1.03
CA VAL A 80 -0.47 17.41 2.37
C VAL A 80 0.63 18.23 3.06
N PHE A 81 1.69 18.60 2.33
CA PHE A 81 2.73 19.47 2.88
C PHE A 81 2.19 20.85 3.26
N PHE A 82 1.29 21.40 2.43
CA PHE A 82 0.61 22.64 2.75
C PHE A 82 -0.28 22.51 3.99
N LEU A 83 -1.07 21.44 4.09
CA LEU A 83 -1.90 21.16 5.27
C LEU A 83 -1.07 21.02 6.55
N GLU A 84 0.05 20.31 6.49
CA GLU A 84 0.96 20.14 7.62
C GLU A 84 1.53 21.48 8.08
N ASP A 85 1.95 22.33 7.15
CA ASP A 85 2.47 23.66 7.47
C ASP A 85 1.38 24.59 8.00
N PHE A 86 0.17 24.56 7.43
CA PHE A 86 -0.98 25.33 7.91
C PHE A 86 -1.39 24.89 9.33
N ARG A 87 -1.39 23.59 9.61
CA ARG A 87 -1.77 23.06 10.92
C ARG A 87 -0.81 23.50 12.03
N LYS A 88 0.46 23.78 11.71
CA LYS A 88 1.44 24.29 12.69
C LYS A 88 1.10 25.70 13.17
N SER A 89 0.41 26.49 12.35
CA SER A 89 0.03 27.88 12.67
C SER A 89 -1.44 28.05 13.02
N TYR A 90 -2.25 26.99 12.95
CA TYR A 90 -3.69 27.05 13.18
C TYR A 90 -4.09 26.36 14.48
N ASP A 91 -4.56 27.15 15.45
CA ASP A 91 -4.97 26.68 16.78
C ASP A 91 -6.48 26.37 16.92
N GLY A 92 -7.23 26.42 15.82
CA GLY A 92 -8.69 26.26 15.81
C GLY A 92 -9.19 24.83 15.63
N ASN A 93 -10.50 24.69 15.37
CA ASN A 93 -11.12 23.40 15.07
C ASN A 93 -10.57 22.80 13.76
N MET A 94 -10.08 21.56 13.82
CA MET A 94 -9.54 20.84 12.67
C MET A 94 -10.51 20.74 11.49
N VAL A 95 -11.82 20.60 11.73
CA VAL A 95 -12.83 20.53 10.65
C VAL A 95 -12.88 21.85 9.88
N GLU A 96 -12.77 22.97 10.60
CA GLU A 96 -12.75 24.29 10.00
C GLU A 96 -11.40 24.58 9.34
N ALA A 97 -10.30 24.12 9.95
CA ALA A 97 -8.96 24.15 9.36
C ALA A 97 -8.97 23.49 7.98
N SER A 98 -9.52 22.28 7.86
CA SER A 98 -9.58 21.55 6.58
C SER A 98 -10.38 22.31 5.52
N ARG A 99 -11.50 22.94 5.90
CA ARG A 99 -12.29 23.77 4.98
C ARG A 99 -11.50 24.98 4.51
N ILE A 100 -10.89 25.72 5.43
CA ILE A 100 -10.07 26.91 5.12
C ILE A 100 -8.91 26.51 4.22
N CYS A 101 -8.14 25.48 4.59
CA CYS A 101 -7.03 24.99 3.79
C CYS A 101 -7.45 24.65 2.36
N PHE A 102 -8.57 23.97 2.18
CA PHE A 102 -9.06 23.61 0.86
C PHE A 102 -9.39 24.86 0.03
N THR A 103 -10.05 25.85 0.63
CA THR A 103 -10.34 27.12 -0.05
C THR A 103 -9.08 27.91 -0.39
N VAL A 104 -8.10 27.96 0.52
CA VAL A 104 -6.82 28.64 0.30
C VAL A 104 -6.05 27.95 -0.81
N TRP A 105 -5.90 26.62 -0.74
CA TRP A 105 -5.18 25.83 -1.76
C TRP A 105 -5.76 26.02 -3.15
N LYS A 106 -7.09 25.98 -3.29
CA LYS A 106 -7.76 26.16 -4.58
C LYS A 106 -7.53 27.56 -5.18
N ASN A 107 -7.36 28.57 -4.33
CA ASN A 107 -7.14 29.95 -4.75
C ASN A 107 -5.65 30.35 -4.78
N MET A 108 -4.73 29.48 -4.35
CA MET A 108 -3.30 29.73 -4.42
C MET A 108 -2.83 29.71 -5.87
N SER A 109 -1.99 30.68 -6.22
CA SER A 109 -1.36 30.74 -7.53
C SER A 109 -0.43 29.53 -7.72
N GLY A 110 -0.11 29.19 -8.98
CA GLY A 110 0.84 28.14 -9.27
C GLY A 110 2.19 28.39 -8.58
N GLU A 111 2.63 29.65 -8.53
CA GLU A 111 3.87 30.07 -7.88
C GLU A 111 3.89 29.79 -6.38
N ASP A 112 2.80 30.08 -5.68
CA ASP A 112 2.66 29.82 -4.24
C ASP A 112 2.59 28.32 -3.92
N GLN A 113 2.11 27.51 -4.89
CA GLN A 113 2.08 26.05 -4.76
C GLN A 113 3.44 25.40 -5.04
N ARG A 114 4.34 26.04 -5.82
CA ARG A 114 5.67 25.52 -6.19
C ARG A 114 6.49 24.98 -5.02
N PRO A 115 6.63 25.64 -3.85
CA PRO A 115 7.41 25.10 -2.75
C PRO A 115 6.87 23.76 -2.24
N PHE A 116 5.54 23.57 -2.24
CA PHE A 116 4.92 22.32 -1.82
C PHE A 116 5.05 21.23 -2.89
N ILE A 117 4.93 21.61 -4.17
CA ILE A 117 5.15 20.70 -5.30
C ILE A 117 6.59 20.20 -5.31
N ALA A 118 7.57 21.07 -5.13
CA ALA A 118 8.98 20.70 -5.07
C ALA A 118 9.29 19.73 -3.91
N ARG A 119 8.65 19.93 -2.75
CA ARG A 119 8.77 19.00 -1.61
C ARG A 119 8.18 17.62 -1.93
N ALA A 120 6.99 17.59 -2.52
CA ALA A 120 6.33 16.34 -2.93
C ALA A 120 7.19 15.55 -3.92
N VAL A 121 7.67 16.21 -4.98
CA VAL A 121 8.56 15.58 -5.98
C VAL A 121 9.82 15.02 -5.31
N LYS A 122 10.41 15.72 -4.35
CA LYS A 122 11.60 15.24 -3.64
C LYS A 122 11.32 13.95 -2.87
N VAL A 123 10.19 13.88 -2.16
CA VAL A 123 9.80 12.68 -1.40
C VAL A 123 9.47 11.53 -2.37
N ASP A 124 8.73 11.79 -3.44
CA ASP A 124 8.41 10.79 -4.47
C ASP A 124 9.68 10.20 -5.10
N LEU A 125 10.67 11.04 -5.41
CA LEU A 125 11.96 10.58 -5.94
C LEU A 125 12.74 9.73 -4.93
N ALA A 126 12.77 10.13 -3.66
CA ALA A 126 13.42 9.38 -2.61
C ALA A 126 12.77 8.00 -2.41
N HIS A 127 11.44 7.95 -2.39
CA HIS A 127 10.66 6.72 -2.33
C HIS A 127 10.95 5.79 -3.50
N ASN A 128 10.88 6.32 -4.72
CA ASN A 128 11.14 5.54 -5.94
C ASN A 128 12.56 4.99 -5.98
N ARG A 129 13.55 5.75 -5.50
CA ARG A 129 14.93 5.26 -5.38
C ARG A 129 15.00 4.06 -4.41
N LYS A 130 14.39 4.18 -3.24
CA LYS A 130 14.34 3.10 -2.24
C LYS A 130 13.69 1.83 -2.80
N LEU A 131 12.56 1.97 -3.50
CA LEU A 131 11.91 0.84 -4.18
C LEU A 131 12.82 0.17 -5.20
N LYS A 132 13.56 0.95 -6.02
CA LYS A 132 14.49 0.40 -7.00
C LYS A 132 15.65 -0.37 -6.35
N GLU A 133 16.21 0.16 -5.26
CA GLU A 133 17.27 -0.50 -4.49
C GLU A 133 16.78 -1.81 -3.85
N GLU A 134 15.56 -1.83 -3.31
CA GLU A 134 14.93 -3.03 -2.76
C GLU A 134 14.72 -4.09 -3.84
N VAL A 135 14.18 -3.71 -5.01
CA VAL A 135 14.01 -4.62 -6.15
C VAL A 135 15.36 -5.19 -6.59
N GLN A 136 16.39 -4.34 -6.74
CA GLN A 136 17.73 -4.79 -7.13
C GLN A 136 18.36 -5.71 -6.09
N SER A 137 18.19 -5.42 -4.80
CA SER A 137 18.65 -6.27 -3.70
C SER A 137 17.96 -7.63 -3.70
N VAL A 138 16.65 -7.67 -3.96
CA VAL A 138 15.87 -8.91 -4.04
C VAL A 138 16.29 -9.73 -5.27
N MET A 139 16.44 -9.10 -6.44
CA MET A 139 16.90 -9.80 -7.65
C MET A 139 18.29 -10.42 -7.47
N HIS A 140 19.22 -9.73 -6.79
CA HIS A 140 20.55 -10.27 -6.50
C HIS A 140 20.53 -11.43 -5.47
N LYS A 141 19.45 -11.60 -4.70
CA LYS A 141 19.31 -12.68 -3.70
C LYS A 141 18.61 -13.93 -4.24
N ILE A 142 18.17 -13.94 -5.50
CA ILE A 142 17.42 -15.05 -6.10
C ILE A 142 18.33 -16.04 -6.87
N ASP A 143 19.64 -15.83 -6.92
CA ASP A 143 20.57 -16.82 -7.49
C ASP A 143 21.22 -17.65 -6.37
N ASP A 144 20.62 -18.81 -6.08
CA ASP A 144 21.32 -20.10 -6.04
C ASP A 144 20.38 -21.20 -5.51
N GLU A 145 20.32 -22.31 -6.26
CA GLU A 145 19.75 -23.62 -5.90
C GLU A 145 18.32 -23.95 -6.36
N ALA A 146 18.08 -23.84 -7.67
CA ALA A 146 17.19 -24.76 -8.38
C ALA A 146 18.02 -25.71 -9.25
N ASP A 147 18.83 -26.58 -8.63
CA ASP A 147 19.55 -27.64 -9.33
C ASP A 147 18.56 -28.72 -9.81
N SER A 148 17.97 -28.51 -10.99
CA SER A 148 17.20 -29.54 -11.69
C SER A 148 18.16 -30.54 -12.35
N LYS A 149 18.81 -31.36 -11.53
CA LYS A 149 19.53 -32.56 -11.98
C LYS A 149 18.52 -33.64 -12.36
N ALA A 150 18.14 -33.68 -13.64
CA ALA A 150 17.84 -34.85 -14.47
C ALA A 150 16.68 -34.60 -15.46
N VAL A 151 16.98 -34.10 -16.67
CA VAL A 151 16.25 -34.50 -17.88
C VAL A 151 17.29 -34.74 -18.97
N GLY A 152 17.24 -35.95 -19.53
CA GLY A 152 18.25 -36.51 -20.41
C GLY A 152 18.36 -35.82 -21.76
N LYS A 153 19.52 -36.03 -22.37
CA LYS A 153 19.91 -35.64 -23.73
C LYS A 153 18.81 -35.97 -24.75
N PHE A 154 18.45 -34.99 -25.57
CA PHE A 154 18.00 -35.24 -26.92
C PHE A 154 18.56 -34.14 -27.83
N ASP A 155 19.55 -34.50 -28.65
CA ASP A 155 19.99 -33.71 -29.78
C ASP A 155 18.89 -33.72 -30.84
N LYS A 156 18.45 -32.54 -31.32
CA LYS A 156 17.98 -32.37 -32.70
C LYS A 156 17.83 -30.88 -33.08
N ASP A 157 18.86 -30.38 -33.74
CA ASP A 157 18.86 -29.50 -34.91
C ASP A 157 17.47 -29.04 -35.44
N HIS A 158 17.22 -27.72 -35.42
CA HIS A 158 16.41 -27.03 -36.43
C HIS A 158 16.82 -25.55 -36.55
N GLU A 159 16.78 -25.08 -37.78
CA GLU A 159 17.44 -23.93 -38.38
C GLU A 159 16.96 -22.55 -37.89
N GLU A 160 17.85 -21.58 -38.12
CA GLU A 160 17.69 -20.13 -37.98
C GLU A 160 16.43 -19.61 -38.70
N GLU A 161 15.63 -18.83 -37.97
CA GLU A 161 14.73 -17.84 -38.56
C GLU A 161 14.98 -16.51 -37.81
N GLU A 162 15.65 -15.58 -38.49
CA GLU A 162 15.74 -14.19 -38.07
C GLU A 162 14.39 -13.52 -38.34
N GLU A 163 13.67 -13.17 -37.28
CA GLU A 163 12.52 -12.27 -37.35
C GLU A 163 12.89 -10.95 -36.66
N GLU A 164 13.27 -10.00 -37.51
CA GLU A 164 13.35 -8.56 -37.24
C GLU A 164 11.97 -8.04 -36.81
N TYR A 165 11.81 -7.64 -35.55
CA TYR A 165 10.64 -6.87 -35.11
C TYR A 165 11.07 -5.62 -34.35
N GLY A 166 11.20 -4.53 -35.10
CA GLY A 166 11.32 -3.19 -34.55
C GLY A 166 10.02 -2.78 -33.84
N SER A 167 10.14 -2.23 -32.64
CA SER A 167 9.11 -1.35 -32.09
C SER A 167 9.77 -0.20 -31.35
N SER A 168 9.66 0.95 -32.00
CA SER A 168 10.13 2.27 -31.60
C SER A 168 9.18 2.86 -30.55
N ASP A 169 9.68 3.14 -29.35
CA ASP A 169 9.06 4.09 -28.43
C ASP A 169 10.08 5.17 -28.04
N HIS A 170 10.42 6.00 -29.03
CA HIS A 170 10.99 7.33 -28.82
C HIS A 170 9.84 8.26 -28.41
N PHE A 171 9.57 8.34 -27.11
CA PHE A 171 8.61 9.30 -26.55
C PHE A 171 9.28 10.69 -26.51
N GLU A 172 9.07 11.46 -27.57
CA GLU A 172 9.40 12.89 -27.61
C GLU A 172 8.61 13.62 -26.53
N GLN A 173 9.33 14.17 -25.56
CA GLN A 173 8.78 15.04 -24.55
C GLN A 173 8.65 16.45 -25.14
N GLU A 174 7.55 16.69 -25.84
CA GLU A 174 7.19 18.00 -26.38
C GLU A 174 7.08 19.03 -25.24
N PHE A 175 8.04 19.93 -25.28
CA PHE A 175 8.23 21.11 -24.46
C PHE A 175 7.34 22.23 -25.02
N TRP A 176 6.22 22.50 -24.35
CA TRP A 176 5.40 23.67 -24.66
C TRP A 176 6.00 24.92 -24.03
N GLU A 177 6.90 25.58 -24.77
CA GLU A 177 7.12 27.03 -24.63
C GLU A 177 6.10 27.75 -25.50
N ASP A 178 4.92 28.05 -24.94
CA ASP A 178 4.01 29.02 -25.57
C ASP A 178 4.32 30.43 -25.09
N ASP A 179 5.24 31.03 -25.85
CA ASP A 179 5.04 32.26 -26.61
C ASP A 179 4.63 33.52 -25.84
N THR A 180 5.67 34.26 -25.47
CA THR A 180 5.66 35.72 -25.31
C THR A 180 5.14 36.41 -26.56
N LEU A 181 3.82 36.65 -26.61
CA LEU A 181 3.21 37.44 -27.66
C LEU A 181 3.47 38.93 -27.45
N LEU A 182 4.52 39.39 -28.12
CA LEU A 182 4.87 40.78 -28.33
C LEU A 182 3.84 41.43 -29.28
N LYS A 183 3.04 42.38 -28.79
CA LYS A 183 2.31 43.33 -29.64
C LYS A 183 2.33 44.73 -29.00
N TYR A 184 3.06 45.61 -29.70
CA TYR A 184 3.11 47.07 -29.75
C TYR A 184 2.34 47.87 -28.69
#